data_AF-A0A1M3T7T4-F1
#
_entry.id   AF-A0A1M3T7T4-F1
#
_cell.length_a   1.000
_cell.length_b   1.000
_cell.length_c   1.000
_cell.angle_alpha   90.00
_cell.angle_beta   90.00
_cell.angle_gamma   90.00
#
_symmetry.space_group_name_H-M   'P 1'
#
loop_
_entity.id
_entity.type
_entity.pdbx_description
1 polymer ?
#
loop_
_entity_poly.entity_id
_entity_poly.type
_entity_poly.pdbx_seq_one_letter_code
_entity_poly.pdbx_strand_id
1 'polypeptide(L)'
;MGAVLRSCVNAFVLLLVFGSPAIAQFCSFWSGSCLDALAQTAVSFNFPPLFEESLNLYYGFDANSRGKGQEPMTKVSFWLGYSAHLNNSVINSNRTSEIALRVGNLTGTPSGSNNGCDGVWGAQCSYDLITMLKQALFGLTTSGSYYDDPLDTVLSEMLINQPVLSNCPPPLFDVAAIPSISFAQETDITRVATLQTSGSSSEPWKTWFIDNMTANDQAAQVAVAIISRAPSYNGHPPKYVDDIQLELVCTQAPSSGSSSSSQGS
;
A
#
# COMPACT_ATOMS: atom_id res chain seq x y z
N MET A 1 51.01 13.56 -38.61
CA MET A 1 49.59 13.93 -38.77
C MET A 1 48.61 12.90 -38.17
N GLY A 2 49.00 12.06 -37.19
CA GLY A 2 48.13 11.00 -36.65
C GLY A 2 47.70 11.14 -35.18
N ALA A 3 48.30 12.07 -34.41
CA ALA A 3 48.07 12.16 -32.96
C ALA A 3 46.94 13.15 -32.58
N VAL A 4 46.74 14.20 -33.38
CA VAL A 4 45.74 15.25 -33.09
C VAL A 4 44.31 14.78 -33.37
N LEU A 5 44.13 13.95 -34.40
CA LEU A 5 42.82 13.36 -34.75
C LEU A 5 42.29 12.36 -33.70
N ARG A 6 43.18 11.73 -32.92
CA ARG A 6 42.81 10.71 -31.93
C ARG A 6 42.28 11.30 -30.61
N SER A 7 42.71 12.52 -30.27
CA SER A 7 42.23 13.21 -29.06
C SER A 7 40.83 13.80 -29.24
N CYS A 8 40.48 14.28 -30.43
CA CYS A 8 39.13 14.83 -30.69
C CYS A 8 38.05 13.73 -30.72
N VAL A 9 38.39 12.51 -31.17
CA VAL A 9 37.44 11.38 -31.20
C VAL A 9 37.12 10.88 -29.78
N ASN A 10 38.10 10.85 -28.87
CA ASN A 10 37.87 10.46 -27.48
C ASN A 10 37.05 11.50 -26.70
N ALA A 11 37.20 12.80 -27.02
CA ALA A 11 36.37 13.84 -26.43
C ALA A 11 34.89 13.77 -26.89
N PHE A 12 34.64 13.35 -28.13
CA PHE A 12 33.29 13.17 -28.67
C PHE A 12 32.57 11.94 -28.08
N VAL A 13 33.30 10.87 -27.76
CA VAL A 13 32.72 9.68 -27.11
C VAL A 13 32.38 9.95 -25.64
N LEU A 14 33.18 10.75 -24.92
CA LEU A 14 32.84 11.15 -23.55
C LEU A 14 31.63 12.08 -23.47
N LEU A 15 31.41 12.95 -24.46
CA LEU A 15 30.22 13.82 -24.53
C LEU A 15 28.92 13.07 -24.86
N LEU A 16 29.01 11.90 -25.52
CA LEU A 16 27.84 11.04 -25.80
C LEU A 16 27.40 10.20 -24.60
N VAL A 17 28.27 9.95 -23.62
CA VAL A 17 27.94 9.19 -22.40
C VAL A 17 27.23 10.05 -21.34
N PHE A 18 27.42 11.38 -21.36
CA PHE A 18 26.71 12.30 -20.47
C PHE A 18 25.41 12.86 -21.06
N GLY A 19 25.07 12.47 -22.28
CA GLY A 19 23.93 12.98 -23.06
C GLY A 19 22.77 12.01 -23.21
N SER A 20 22.66 10.98 -22.37
CA SER A 20 21.38 10.30 -22.23
C SER A 20 20.48 11.26 -21.46
N PRO A 21 19.45 11.89 -22.06
CA PRO A 21 18.41 12.44 -21.22
C PRO A 21 17.93 11.24 -20.40
N ALA A 22 18.08 11.29 -19.08
CA ALA A 22 17.16 10.56 -18.24
C ALA A 22 15.79 10.99 -18.77
N ILE A 23 15.11 10.10 -19.52
CA ILE A 23 13.74 10.33 -19.92
C ILE A 23 13.03 10.38 -18.58
N ALA A 24 12.82 11.59 -18.06
CA ALA A 24 11.83 11.79 -17.02
C ALA A 24 10.55 11.26 -17.66
N GLN A 25 10.18 10.03 -17.32
CA GLN A 25 8.91 9.46 -17.73
C GLN A 25 7.87 10.35 -17.08
N PHE A 26 7.38 11.33 -17.83
CA PHE A 26 6.28 12.18 -17.41
C PHE A 26 5.09 11.26 -17.19
N CYS A 27 4.77 11.05 -15.92
CA CYS A 27 3.62 10.26 -15.58
C CYS A 27 2.37 11.14 -15.72
N SER A 28 1.55 10.86 -16.73
CA SER A 28 0.27 11.56 -16.88
C SER A 28 -0.60 11.33 -15.64
N PHE A 29 -1.26 12.37 -15.15
CA PHE A 29 -2.29 12.27 -14.10
C PHE A 29 -3.31 11.18 -14.44
N TRP A 30 -3.67 11.04 -15.72
CA TRP A 30 -4.67 10.08 -16.20
C TRP A 30 -4.16 8.65 -16.40
N SER A 31 -2.84 8.42 -16.28
CA SER A 31 -2.29 7.07 -16.32
C SER A 31 -2.42 6.40 -14.95
N GLY A 32 -2.98 5.19 -14.93
CA GLY A 32 -2.99 4.33 -13.74
C GLY A 32 -1.69 3.58 -13.50
N SER A 33 -0.75 3.60 -14.45
CA SER A 33 0.48 2.80 -14.38
C SER A 33 1.61 3.47 -13.62
N CYS A 34 1.43 4.70 -13.13
CA CYS A 34 2.47 5.48 -12.46
C CYS A 34 1.85 6.61 -11.62
N LEU A 35 2.66 7.19 -10.75
CA LEU A 35 2.32 8.33 -9.90
C LEU A 35 3.40 9.42 -10.02
N ASP A 36 3.02 10.61 -10.49
CA ASP A 36 3.83 11.83 -10.33
C ASP A 36 3.41 12.52 -9.03
N ALA A 37 3.97 12.08 -7.91
CA ALA A 37 3.42 12.39 -6.60
C ALA A 37 3.61 13.88 -6.24
N LEU A 38 2.50 14.57 -5.96
CA LEU A 38 2.54 15.87 -5.27
C LEU A 38 3.02 15.71 -3.82
N ALA A 39 2.59 14.62 -3.18
CA ALA A 39 3.06 14.20 -1.88
C ALA A 39 3.16 12.67 -1.80
N GLN A 40 4.21 12.20 -1.13
CA GLN A 40 4.46 10.78 -0.90
C GLN A 40 4.99 10.59 0.51
N THR A 41 4.62 9.47 1.13
CA THR A 41 5.12 9.03 2.43
C THR A 41 5.55 7.58 2.36
N ALA A 42 6.43 7.19 3.28
CA ALA A 42 6.86 5.83 3.48
C ALA A 42 6.85 5.52 4.98
N VAL A 43 6.26 4.39 5.37
CA VAL A 43 6.23 3.94 6.76
C VAL A 43 6.70 2.49 6.84
N SER A 44 7.59 2.21 7.79
CA SER A 44 8.09 0.86 8.04
C SER A 44 7.22 0.16 9.08
N PHE A 45 6.90 -1.11 8.85
CA PHE A 45 6.16 -1.95 9.80
C PHE A 45 6.67 -3.39 9.73
N ASN A 46 6.39 -4.19 10.76
CA ASN A 46 6.79 -5.59 10.81
C ASN A 46 5.60 -6.49 10.48
N PHE A 47 5.85 -7.58 9.74
CA PHE A 47 4.82 -8.55 9.38
C PHE A 47 5.32 -10.01 9.55
N PRO A 48 5.79 -10.39 10.75
CA PRO A 48 6.28 -11.75 11.02
C PRO A 48 5.11 -12.75 11.06
N PRO A 49 5.30 -14.03 10.74
CA PRO A 49 6.59 -14.70 10.75
C PRO A 49 7.18 -14.96 9.37
N LEU A 50 6.44 -14.69 8.28
CA LEU A 50 6.95 -14.91 6.92
C LEU A 50 8.04 -13.89 6.56
N PHE A 51 7.82 -12.63 6.88
CA PHE A 51 8.78 -11.55 6.69
C PHE A 51 9.54 -11.29 8.00
N GLU A 52 10.85 -11.56 7.99
CA GLU A 52 11.71 -11.35 9.17
C GLU A 52 12.20 -9.91 9.28
N GLU A 53 12.26 -9.21 8.14
CA GLU A 53 12.62 -7.80 8.05
C GLU A 53 11.37 -6.91 7.95
N SER A 54 11.53 -5.64 8.29
CA SER A 54 10.46 -4.65 8.16
C SER A 54 10.10 -4.42 6.69
N LEU A 55 8.80 -4.31 6.43
CA LEU A 55 8.23 -3.91 5.15
C LEU A 55 8.08 -2.39 5.13
N ASN A 56 8.28 -1.77 3.97
CA ASN A 56 7.99 -0.34 3.77
C ASN A 56 6.71 -0.18 2.96
N LEU A 57 5.68 0.40 3.57
CA LEU A 57 4.49 0.85 2.87
C LEU A 57 4.74 2.22 2.27
N TYR A 58 4.63 2.32 0.95
CA TYR A 58 4.63 3.59 0.23
C TYR A 58 3.21 3.94 -0.17
N TYR A 59 2.85 5.20 0.09
CA TYR A 59 1.58 5.78 -0.32
C TYR A 59 1.84 7.20 -0.80
N GLY A 60 1.20 7.58 -1.90
CA GLY A 60 1.28 8.93 -2.42
C GLY A 60 0.05 9.30 -3.23
N PHE A 61 -0.05 10.60 -3.50
CA PHE A 61 -1.10 11.13 -4.34
C PHE A 61 -0.60 12.25 -5.25
N ASP A 62 -1.33 12.42 -6.34
CA ASP A 62 -1.27 13.51 -7.29
C ASP A 62 -2.68 14.13 -7.36
N ALA A 63 -2.81 15.37 -7.81
CA ALA A 63 -4.09 16.08 -7.82
C ALA A 63 -4.26 16.91 -9.09
N ASN A 64 -5.47 16.87 -9.63
CA ASN A 64 -5.90 17.70 -10.74
C ASN A 64 -7.05 18.60 -10.29
N SER A 65 -6.90 19.91 -10.47
CA SER A 65 -7.94 20.88 -10.11
C SER A 65 -9.19 20.80 -11.00
N ARG A 66 -9.13 20.07 -12.13
CA ARG A 66 -10.23 19.85 -13.07
C ARG A 66 -10.27 18.39 -13.51
N GLY A 67 -10.95 17.57 -12.72
CA GLY A 67 -11.25 16.18 -13.00
C GLY A 67 -12.21 15.97 -14.18
N LYS A 68 -12.67 14.71 -14.37
CA LYS A 68 -13.67 14.34 -15.38
C LYS A 68 -15.05 14.86 -14.99
N GLY A 69 -15.28 16.15 -15.18
CA GLY A 69 -16.51 16.82 -14.72
C GLY A 69 -16.30 18.22 -14.14
N GLN A 70 -15.08 18.78 -14.25
CA GLN A 70 -14.66 20.09 -13.71
C GLN A 70 -14.43 20.15 -12.19
N GLU A 71 -14.92 19.18 -11.42
CA GLU A 71 -14.62 19.07 -10.00
C GLU A 71 -13.17 18.59 -9.74
N PRO A 72 -12.55 18.95 -8.61
CA PRO A 72 -11.20 18.49 -8.27
C PRO A 72 -11.16 16.97 -8.12
N MET A 73 -10.04 16.36 -8.51
CA MET A 73 -9.84 14.91 -8.45
C MET A 73 -8.42 14.62 -7.97
N THR A 74 -8.25 13.58 -7.17
CA THR A 74 -6.93 13.06 -6.81
C THR A 74 -6.69 11.68 -7.41
N LYS A 75 -5.45 11.43 -7.79
CA LYS A 75 -4.93 10.11 -8.14
C LYS A 75 -4.12 9.63 -6.95
N VAL A 76 -4.43 8.47 -6.42
CA VAL A 76 -3.73 7.89 -5.28
C VAL A 76 -3.13 6.54 -5.68
N SER A 77 -1.98 6.21 -5.10
CA SER A 77 -1.32 4.92 -5.35
C SER A 77 -0.61 4.41 -4.11
N PHE A 78 -0.45 3.09 -4.03
CA PHE A 78 0.41 2.44 -3.04
C PHE A 78 1.18 1.24 -3.60
N TRP A 79 2.24 0.89 -2.88
CA TRP A 79 3.03 -0.31 -3.09
C TRP A 79 3.81 -0.64 -1.82
N LEU A 80 4.30 -1.88 -1.72
CA LEU A 80 5.29 -2.24 -0.71
C LEU A 80 6.69 -2.27 -1.33
N GLY A 81 7.67 -1.90 -0.51
CA GLY A 81 9.08 -2.20 -0.75
C GLY A 81 9.61 -3.10 0.36
N TYR A 82 10.30 -4.17 -0.04
CA TYR A 82 10.91 -5.12 0.88
C TYR A 82 12.12 -5.82 0.26
N SER A 83 13.00 -6.30 1.13
CA SER A 83 14.05 -7.24 0.78
C SER A 83 13.44 -8.65 0.62
N ALA A 84 14.05 -9.51 -0.19
CA ALA A 84 13.54 -10.86 -0.46
C ALA A 84 13.89 -11.88 0.64
N HIS A 85 14.13 -11.43 1.88
CA HIS A 85 14.49 -12.30 2.99
C HIS A 85 13.23 -12.86 3.66
N LEU A 86 12.90 -14.10 3.32
CA LEU A 86 11.73 -14.82 3.80
C LEU A 86 12.11 -15.98 4.71
N ASN A 87 11.29 -16.19 5.75
CA ASN A 87 11.37 -17.39 6.56
C ASN A 87 10.52 -18.53 5.95
N ASN A 88 11.10 -19.29 5.04
CA ASN A 88 10.40 -20.42 4.43
C ASN A 88 10.08 -21.57 5.42
N SER A 89 10.68 -21.58 6.61
CA SER A 89 10.42 -22.64 7.61
C SER A 89 9.03 -22.54 8.24
N VAL A 90 8.39 -21.36 8.15
CA VAL A 90 7.04 -21.12 8.69
C VAL A 90 5.93 -21.44 7.69
N ILE A 91 6.30 -21.84 6.46
CA ILE A 91 5.38 -22.23 5.40
C ILE A 91 4.96 -23.69 5.66
N ASN A 92 3.81 -23.84 6.31
CA ASN A 92 3.23 -25.14 6.68
C ASN A 92 1.80 -25.36 6.15
N SER A 93 1.26 -24.38 5.44
CA SER A 93 -0.05 -24.45 4.78
C SER A 93 -0.09 -23.42 3.65
N ASN A 94 -1.00 -23.61 2.69
CA ASN A 94 -1.24 -22.61 1.65
C ASN A 94 -1.89 -21.37 2.27
N ARG A 95 -1.24 -20.22 2.11
CA ARG A 95 -1.70 -18.93 2.61
C ARG A 95 -1.49 -17.86 1.56
N THR A 96 -2.40 -16.90 1.54
CA THR A 96 -2.31 -15.69 0.73
C THR A 96 -2.06 -14.52 1.68
N SER A 97 -1.05 -13.72 1.39
CA SER A 97 -0.86 -12.42 2.02
C SER A 97 -1.33 -11.31 1.09
N GLU A 98 -2.16 -10.43 1.62
CA GLU A 98 -2.81 -9.34 0.89
C GLU A 98 -2.62 -8.03 1.62
N ILE A 99 -2.58 -6.95 0.85
CA ILE A 99 -2.67 -5.58 1.35
C ILE A 99 -3.82 -4.87 0.65
N ALA A 100 -4.63 -4.18 1.44
CA ALA A 100 -5.67 -3.29 0.95
C ALA A 100 -5.47 -1.89 1.53
N LEU A 101 -5.76 -0.85 0.75
CA LEU A 101 -5.61 0.54 1.22
C LEU A 101 -6.93 1.29 1.18
N ARG A 102 -7.32 1.80 2.34
CA ARG A 102 -8.50 2.63 2.54
C ARG A 102 -8.10 4.09 2.68
N VAL A 103 -8.69 4.96 1.87
CA VAL A 103 -8.40 6.41 1.83
C VAL A 103 -9.70 7.21 1.73
N GLY A 104 -9.79 8.31 2.49
CA GLY A 104 -10.95 9.20 2.53
C GLY A 104 -11.69 9.16 3.86
N ASN A 105 -12.50 10.18 4.15
CA ASN A 105 -13.33 10.28 5.36
C ASN A 105 -12.61 9.90 6.67
N LEU A 106 -11.33 10.24 6.84
CA LEU A 106 -10.60 10.02 8.08
C LEU A 106 -9.43 10.98 8.16
N THR A 107 -9.39 11.74 9.23
CA THR A 107 -8.31 12.68 9.54
C THR A 107 -7.76 12.35 10.92
N GLY A 108 -6.58 12.88 11.24
CA GLY A 108 -5.91 12.61 12.50
C GLY A 108 -4.40 12.60 12.32
N THR A 109 -3.68 12.21 13.37
CA THR A 109 -2.22 12.13 13.34
C THR A 109 -1.81 10.69 13.67
N PRO A 110 -1.24 9.96 12.69
CA PRO A 110 -0.78 8.59 12.92
C PRO A 110 0.20 8.52 14.10
N SER A 111 -0.16 7.73 15.12
CA SER A 111 0.68 7.48 16.31
C SER A 111 0.16 6.26 17.11
N GLY A 112 0.92 5.82 18.11
CA GLY A 112 0.56 4.68 18.97
C GLY A 112 1.06 3.32 18.47
N SER A 113 0.55 2.24 19.07
CA SER A 113 1.14 0.91 19.00
C SER A 113 0.65 0.06 17.83
N ASN A 114 -0.56 0.31 17.31
CA ASN A 114 -1.08 -0.37 16.11
C ASN A 114 -0.62 0.35 14.82
N ASN A 115 0.71 0.43 14.62
CA ASN A 115 1.40 1.09 13.51
C ASN A 115 0.76 2.43 13.09
N GLY A 116 0.54 3.30 14.08
CA GLY A 116 0.00 4.65 13.87
C GLY A 116 -1.52 4.78 13.95
N CYS A 117 -2.29 3.69 13.97
CA CYS A 117 -3.75 3.78 13.92
C CYS A 117 -4.40 4.23 15.24
N ASP A 118 -3.76 3.99 16.39
CA ASP A 118 -4.33 4.37 17.69
C ASP A 118 -4.46 5.89 17.85
N GLY A 119 -3.55 6.67 17.26
CA GLY A 119 -3.61 8.13 17.25
C GLY A 119 -4.73 8.72 16.41
N VAL A 120 -5.34 7.91 15.54
CA VAL A 120 -6.35 8.35 14.59
C VAL A 120 -7.75 8.13 15.15
N TRP A 121 -8.02 6.95 15.73
CA TRP A 121 -9.35 6.57 16.24
C TRP A 121 -9.35 5.94 17.64
N GLY A 122 -8.20 5.86 18.31
CA GLY A 122 -8.05 5.26 19.64
C GLY A 122 -7.74 3.76 19.63
N ALA A 123 -7.00 3.29 20.63
CA ALA A 123 -6.54 1.90 20.72
C ALA A 123 -7.68 0.87 20.75
N GLN A 124 -8.83 1.20 21.35
CA GLN A 124 -9.98 0.30 21.38
C GLN A 124 -10.55 0.08 19.99
N CYS A 125 -10.64 1.12 19.16
CA CYS A 125 -11.09 0.97 17.78
C CYS A 125 -10.14 0.09 16.97
N SER A 126 -8.82 0.30 17.08
CA SER A 126 -7.83 -0.56 16.42
C SER A 126 -8.03 -2.03 16.80
N TYR A 127 -8.18 -2.31 18.09
CA TYR A 127 -8.39 -3.68 18.59
C TYR A 127 -9.69 -4.31 18.07
N ASP A 128 -10.81 -3.57 18.15
CA ASP A 128 -12.12 -4.07 17.71
C ASP A 128 -12.13 -4.33 16.19
N LEU A 129 -11.50 -3.45 15.42
CA LEU A 129 -11.36 -3.60 13.97
C LEU A 129 -10.50 -4.80 13.59
N ILE A 130 -9.33 -4.96 14.23
CA ILE A 130 -8.46 -6.12 14.01
C ILE A 130 -9.22 -7.41 14.34
N THR A 131 -9.92 -7.43 15.47
CA THR A 131 -10.70 -8.58 15.93
C THR A 131 -11.80 -8.94 14.92
N MET A 132 -12.57 -7.95 14.46
CA MET A 132 -13.63 -8.16 13.48
C MET A 132 -13.09 -8.69 12.15
N LEU A 133 -12.03 -8.07 11.61
CA LEU A 133 -11.45 -8.51 10.33
C LEU A 133 -10.90 -9.93 10.43
N LYS A 134 -10.22 -10.27 11.53
CA LYS A 134 -9.78 -11.65 11.78
C LYS A 134 -10.94 -12.63 11.86
N GLN A 135 -12.03 -12.27 12.55
CA GLN A 135 -13.23 -13.11 12.63
C GLN A 135 -13.89 -13.30 11.27
N ALA A 136 -13.96 -12.27 10.44
CA ALA A 136 -14.53 -12.35 9.10
C ALA A 136 -13.67 -13.22 8.17
N LEU A 137 -12.33 -13.06 8.20
CA LEU A 137 -11.40 -13.92 7.47
C LEU A 137 -11.48 -15.38 7.93
N PHE A 138 -11.56 -15.61 9.24
CA PHE A 138 -11.77 -16.95 9.81
C PHE A 138 -13.10 -17.55 9.33
N GLY A 139 -14.18 -16.77 9.38
CA GLY A 139 -15.50 -17.19 8.89
C GLY A 139 -15.49 -17.54 7.41
N LEU A 140 -14.87 -16.72 6.56
CA LEU A 140 -14.72 -16.99 5.13
C LEU A 140 -13.94 -18.30 4.90
N THR A 141 -12.76 -18.44 5.52
CA THR A 141 -11.87 -19.59 5.32
C THR A 141 -12.44 -20.90 5.84
N THR A 142 -13.40 -20.86 6.77
CA THR A 142 -14.09 -22.04 7.32
C THR A 142 -15.46 -22.31 6.71
N SER A 143 -16.01 -21.38 5.91
CA SER A 143 -17.33 -21.50 5.30
C SER A 143 -17.42 -22.56 4.20
N GLY A 144 -16.30 -22.91 3.56
CA GLY A 144 -16.27 -23.73 2.35
C GLY A 144 -16.65 -23.00 1.07
N SER A 145 -16.95 -21.69 1.13
CA SER A 145 -17.19 -20.85 -0.05
C SER A 145 -15.91 -20.67 -0.86
N TYR A 146 -16.05 -20.64 -2.18
CA TYR A 146 -14.95 -20.32 -3.08
C TYR A 146 -14.53 -18.84 -2.97
N TYR A 147 -13.23 -18.59 -2.92
CA TYR A 147 -12.62 -17.25 -2.97
C TYR A 147 -11.23 -17.33 -3.60
N ASP A 148 -10.81 -16.27 -4.29
CA ASP A 148 -9.45 -16.15 -4.81
C ASP A 148 -8.53 -15.45 -3.80
N ASP A 149 -8.98 -14.29 -3.32
CA ASP A 149 -8.27 -13.38 -2.44
C ASP A 149 -9.11 -13.14 -1.16
N PRO A 150 -8.75 -13.74 0.00
CA PRO A 150 -9.59 -13.74 1.19
C PRO A 150 -9.86 -12.35 1.79
N LEU A 151 -8.87 -11.45 1.82
CA LEU A 151 -9.05 -10.10 2.34
C LEU A 151 -9.93 -9.27 1.40
N ASP A 152 -9.68 -9.32 0.10
CA ASP A 152 -10.54 -8.64 -0.89
C ASP A 152 -12.00 -9.07 -0.77
N THR A 153 -12.24 -10.37 -0.61
CA THR A 153 -13.57 -10.96 -0.45
C THR A 153 -14.27 -10.41 0.80
N VAL A 154 -13.58 -10.41 1.94
CA VAL A 154 -14.13 -9.88 3.21
C VAL A 154 -14.41 -8.39 3.11
N LEU A 155 -13.48 -7.60 2.57
CA LEU A 155 -13.63 -6.15 2.46
C LEU A 155 -14.74 -5.76 1.47
N SER A 156 -14.88 -6.47 0.36
CA SER A 156 -15.97 -6.27 -0.60
C SER A 156 -17.33 -6.49 0.05
N GLU A 157 -17.47 -7.54 0.87
CA GLU A 157 -18.70 -7.80 1.61
C GLU A 157 -18.96 -6.71 2.66
N MET A 158 -17.93 -6.25 3.39
CA MET A 158 -18.07 -5.20 4.40
C MET A 158 -18.35 -3.81 3.82
N LEU A 159 -18.00 -3.55 2.55
CA LEU A 159 -18.40 -2.32 1.86
C LEU A 159 -19.89 -2.30 1.52
N ILE A 160 -20.48 -3.48 1.24
CA ILE A 160 -21.92 -3.64 0.98
C ILE A 160 -22.70 -3.68 2.30
N ASN A 161 -22.26 -4.52 3.22
CA ASN A 161 -22.88 -4.78 4.51
C ASN A 161 -22.01 -4.20 5.63
N GLN A 162 -22.04 -2.87 5.77
CA GLN A 162 -21.16 -2.13 6.67
C GLN A 162 -21.35 -2.55 8.14
N PRO A 163 -20.30 -3.08 8.79
CA PRO A 163 -20.38 -3.44 10.20
C PRO A 163 -20.32 -2.19 11.08
N VAL A 164 -21.04 -2.24 12.20
CA VAL A 164 -21.08 -1.13 13.17
C VAL A 164 -20.08 -1.39 14.29
N LEU A 165 -19.09 -0.52 14.43
CA LEU A 165 -18.13 -0.53 15.53
C LEU A 165 -18.41 0.64 16.47
N SER A 166 -18.95 0.36 17.65
CA SER A 166 -19.34 1.40 18.62
C SER A 166 -18.17 2.28 19.08
N ASN A 167 -16.94 1.74 19.06
CA ASN A 167 -15.75 2.45 19.50
C ASN A 167 -14.99 3.16 18.36
N CYS A 168 -15.49 3.11 17.11
CA CYS A 168 -14.80 3.63 15.93
C CYS A 168 -15.57 4.79 15.27
N PRO A 169 -15.10 6.04 15.44
CA PRO A 169 -15.54 7.17 14.62
C PRO A 169 -14.56 7.43 13.47
N PRO A 170 -14.98 7.84 12.25
CA PRO A 170 -16.26 7.65 11.50
C PRO A 170 -16.33 6.24 10.84
N PRO A 171 -17.33 5.87 9.99
CA PRO A 171 -17.43 4.51 9.47
C PRO A 171 -16.22 4.19 8.57
N LEU A 172 -15.41 3.22 8.98
CA LEU A 172 -14.22 2.79 8.24
C LEU A 172 -14.54 2.47 6.77
N PHE A 173 -15.70 1.86 6.56
CA PHE A 173 -16.18 1.34 5.28
C PHE A 173 -17.03 2.34 4.50
N ASP A 174 -17.19 3.58 4.98
CA ASP A 174 -17.83 4.66 4.23
C ASP A 174 -16.84 5.32 3.27
N VAL A 175 -16.42 4.53 2.28
CA VAL A 175 -15.53 4.91 1.18
C VAL A 175 -15.99 4.22 -0.10
N ALA A 176 -15.67 4.80 -1.25
CA ALA A 176 -16.10 4.24 -2.53
C ALA A 176 -15.47 2.88 -2.86
N ALA A 177 -14.23 2.67 -2.42
CA ALA A 177 -13.49 1.43 -2.64
C ALA A 177 -12.35 1.28 -1.61
N ILE A 178 -11.94 0.03 -1.39
CA ILE A 178 -10.72 -0.32 -0.65
C ILE A 178 -9.93 -1.28 -1.55
N PRO A 179 -9.14 -0.77 -2.52
CA PRO A 179 -8.43 -1.63 -3.46
C PRO A 179 -7.43 -2.52 -2.75
N SER A 180 -7.44 -3.81 -3.12
CA SER A 180 -6.61 -4.86 -2.55
C SER A 180 -5.70 -5.49 -3.61
N ILE A 181 -4.61 -6.12 -3.16
CA ILE A 181 -3.75 -6.97 -3.99
C ILE A 181 -3.07 -8.03 -3.12
N SER A 182 -2.98 -9.26 -3.63
CA SER A 182 -2.12 -10.28 -3.05
C SER A 182 -0.64 -10.04 -3.40
N PHE A 183 0.22 -10.10 -2.39
CA PHE A 183 1.66 -9.83 -2.54
C PHE A 183 2.56 -10.99 -2.12
N ALA A 184 2.02 -12.00 -1.43
CA ALA A 184 2.71 -13.26 -1.21
C ALA A 184 1.74 -14.43 -1.29
N GLN A 185 2.15 -15.50 -1.96
CA GLN A 185 1.40 -16.76 -2.03
C GLN A 185 2.29 -17.91 -1.59
N GLU A 186 1.92 -18.55 -0.50
CA GLU A 186 2.64 -19.67 0.09
C GLU A 186 2.12 -20.99 -0.45
N THR A 187 3.05 -21.89 -0.81
CA THR A 187 2.74 -23.28 -1.20
C THR A 187 3.35 -24.24 -0.19
N ASP A 188 2.53 -25.05 0.46
CA ASP A 188 2.93 -25.98 1.53
C ASP A 188 3.80 -27.15 1.01
N ILE A 189 3.50 -27.67 -0.18
CA ILE A 189 4.23 -28.78 -0.80
C ILE A 189 5.69 -28.39 -1.07
N THR A 190 5.93 -27.19 -1.62
CA THR A 190 7.27 -26.72 -1.98
C THR A 190 7.94 -25.94 -0.86
N ARG A 191 7.18 -25.48 0.15
CA ARG A 191 7.62 -24.55 1.20
C ARG A 191 8.28 -23.29 0.64
N VAL A 192 7.68 -22.75 -0.41
CA VAL A 192 8.11 -21.51 -1.07
C VAL A 192 6.96 -20.52 -1.03
N ALA A 193 7.29 -19.25 -0.84
CA ALA A 193 6.37 -18.15 -1.10
C ALA A 193 6.74 -17.46 -2.41
N THR A 194 5.78 -17.31 -3.30
CA THR A 194 5.91 -16.46 -4.48
C THR A 194 5.53 -15.04 -4.08
N LEU A 195 6.45 -14.10 -4.30
CA LEU A 195 6.26 -12.69 -3.95
C LEU A 195 5.93 -11.86 -5.19
N GLN A 196 5.07 -10.86 -5.00
CA GLN A 196 4.95 -9.74 -5.92
C GLN A 196 6.27 -8.96 -5.95
N THR A 197 6.66 -8.42 -7.10
CA THR A 197 7.83 -7.54 -7.18
C THR A 197 7.57 -6.26 -6.38
N SER A 198 8.55 -5.78 -5.61
CA SER A 198 8.45 -4.48 -4.94
C SER A 198 8.08 -3.38 -5.94
N GLY A 199 7.14 -2.53 -5.57
CA GLY A 199 6.66 -1.47 -6.47
C GLY A 199 7.53 -0.20 -6.43
N SER A 200 7.15 0.76 -7.26
CA SER A 200 7.77 2.09 -7.30
C SER A 200 6.74 3.14 -7.73
N SER A 201 7.08 4.43 -7.71
CA SER A 201 6.20 5.46 -8.26
C SER A 201 6.00 5.33 -9.78
N SER A 202 6.96 4.76 -10.51
CA SER A 202 6.83 4.46 -11.94
C SER A 202 6.04 3.18 -12.23
N GLU A 203 5.92 2.29 -11.24
CA GLU A 203 5.19 1.01 -11.32
C GLU A 203 4.54 0.69 -9.97
N PRO A 204 3.51 1.46 -9.55
CA PRO A 204 2.80 1.21 -8.30
C PRO A 204 1.95 -0.04 -8.45
N TRP A 205 1.65 -0.70 -7.33
CA TRP A 205 0.82 -1.92 -7.35
C TRP A 205 -0.63 -1.63 -7.67
N LYS A 206 -1.17 -0.56 -7.10
CA LYS A 206 -2.53 -0.09 -7.34
C LYS A 206 -2.55 1.43 -7.42
N THR A 207 -3.38 1.91 -8.35
CA THR A 207 -3.67 3.32 -8.57
C THR A 207 -5.17 3.47 -8.80
N TRP A 208 -5.80 4.45 -8.17
CA TRP A 208 -7.19 4.79 -8.42
C TRP A 208 -7.42 6.30 -8.24
N PHE A 209 -8.63 6.73 -8.59
CA PHE A 209 -9.02 8.13 -8.57
C PHE A 209 -10.09 8.36 -7.52
N ILE A 210 -9.99 9.48 -6.82
CA ILE A 210 -10.99 9.94 -5.85
C ILE A 210 -11.56 11.25 -6.39
N ASP A 211 -12.86 11.23 -6.68
CA ASP A 211 -13.61 12.38 -7.18
C ASP A 211 -13.89 13.39 -6.05
N ASN A 212 -14.07 14.65 -6.44
CA ASN A 212 -14.41 15.76 -5.55
C ASN A 212 -13.46 15.90 -4.34
N MET A 213 -12.16 15.72 -4.61
CA MET A 213 -11.10 15.75 -3.59
C MET A 213 -10.01 16.71 -4.04
N THR A 214 -9.76 17.78 -3.27
CA THR A 214 -8.63 18.68 -3.54
C THR A 214 -7.32 18.11 -3.00
N ALA A 215 -6.18 18.67 -3.44
CA ALA A 215 -4.88 18.31 -2.89
C ALA A 215 -4.78 18.55 -1.38
N ASN A 216 -5.39 19.63 -0.88
CA ASN A 216 -5.39 19.96 0.54
C ASN A 216 -6.27 19.00 1.35
N ASP A 217 -7.45 18.67 0.84
CA ASP A 217 -8.34 17.70 1.48
C ASP A 217 -7.67 16.33 1.57
N GLN A 218 -7.00 15.92 0.48
CA GLN A 218 -6.28 14.66 0.40
C GLN A 218 -5.08 14.59 1.33
N ALA A 219 -4.33 15.69 1.48
CA ALA A 219 -3.22 15.77 2.42
C ALA A 219 -3.68 15.65 3.89
N ALA A 220 -4.92 16.05 4.20
CA ALA A 220 -5.49 15.87 5.52
C ALA A 220 -5.97 14.43 5.77
N GLN A 221 -6.18 13.62 4.73
CA GLN A 221 -6.66 12.25 4.88
C GLN A 221 -5.58 11.31 5.44
N VAL A 222 -5.99 10.43 6.34
CA VAL A 222 -5.22 9.27 6.77
C VAL A 222 -5.56 8.09 5.86
N ALA A 223 -4.52 7.52 5.26
CA ALA A 223 -4.59 6.24 4.57
C ALA A 223 -4.40 5.10 5.60
N VAL A 224 -5.26 4.08 5.52
CA VAL A 224 -5.21 2.90 6.37
C VAL A 224 -4.91 1.70 5.48
N ALA A 225 -3.73 1.11 5.64
CA ALA A 225 -3.44 -0.19 5.06
C ALA A 225 -3.92 -1.29 6.00
N ILE A 226 -4.61 -2.27 5.43
CA ILE A 226 -5.01 -3.52 6.07
C ILE A 226 -4.19 -4.60 5.41
N ILE A 227 -3.30 -5.23 6.18
CA ILE A 227 -2.42 -6.29 5.70
C ILE A 227 -2.86 -7.58 6.37
N SER A 228 -3.10 -8.63 5.59
CA SER A 228 -3.51 -9.92 6.13
C SER A 228 -2.64 -11.04 5.57
N ARG A 229 -2.57 -12.14 6.33
CA ARG A 229 -2.06 -13.43 5.89
C ARG A 229 -3.04 -14.49 6.38
N ALA A 230 -3.82 -15.02 5.44
CA ALA A 230 -4.92 -15.94 5.68
C ALA A 230 -4.78 -17.20 4.80
N PRO A 231 -5.39 -18.33 5.18
CA PRO A 231 -5.43 -19.51 4.32
C PRO A 231 -6.00 -19.21 2.94
N SER A 232 -5.37 -19.76 1.91
CA SER A 232 -5.94 -19.74 0.55
C SER A 232 -7.14 -20.71 0.49
N TYR A 233 -8.03 -20.59 -0.51
CA TYR A 233 -9.24 -21.42 -0.61
C TYR A 233 -8.98 -22.94 -0.55
N ASN A 234 -7.93 -23.42 -1.23
CA ASN A 234 -7.52 -24.83 -1.20
C ASN A 234 -6.53 -25.15 -0.06
N GLY A 235 -6.31 -24.21 0.86
CA GLY A 235 -5.50 -24.39 2.05
C GLY A 235 -6.25 -25.14 3.15
N HIS A 236 -5.50 -25.63 4.13
CA HIS A 236 -6.11 -26.17 5.35
C HIS A 236 -6.77 -25.04 6.12
N PRO A 237 -8.06 -25.17 6.51
CA PRO A 237 -8.73 -24.16 7.32
C PRO A 237 -7.95 -23.92 8.62
N PRO A 238 -7.93 -22.66 9.11
CA PRO A 238 -7.28 -22.34 10.37
C PRO A 238 -8.02 -23.03 11.52
N LYS A 239 -7.30 -23.38 12.60
CA LYS A 239 -7.93 -24.00 13.78
C LYS A 239 -8.55 -22.94 14.68
N TYR A 240 -7.91 -21.78 14.75
CA TYR A 240 -8.30 -20.67 15.61
C TYR A 240 -8.29 -19.35 14.84
N VAL A 241 -9.06 -18.36 15.31
CA VAL A 241 -9.06 -16.99 14.76
C VAL A 241 -7.67 -16.37 14.83
N ASP A 242 -6.90 -16.70 15.86
CA ASP A 242 -5.52 -16.20 16.05
C ASP A 242 -4.53 -16.75 15.02
N ASP A 243 -4.87 -17.81 14.28
CA ASP A 243 -4.07 -18.30 13.17
C ASP A 243 -4.15 -17.37 11.94
N ILE A 244 -5.12 -16.43 11.93
CA ILE A 244 -5.18 -15.33 10.96
C ILE A 244 -4.29 -14.20 11.46
N GLN A 245 -3.31 -13.85 10.65
CA GLN A 245 -2.48 -12.68 10.88
C GLN A 245 -3.11 -11.47 10.19
N LEU A 246 -3.18 -10.36 10.92
CA LEU A 246 -3.72 -9.10 10.43
C LEU A 246 -2.99 -7.95 11.11
N GLU A 247 -2.52 -6.98 10.31
CA GLU A 247 -1.91 -5.75 10.76
C GLU A 247 -2.62 -4.56 10.13
N LEU A 248 -2.75 -3.49 10.91
CA LEU A 248 -3.19 -2.18 10.41
C LEU A 248 -1.97 -1.26 10.36
N VAL A 249 -1.89 -0.41 9.34
CA VAL A 249 -0.86 0.63 9.22
C VAL A 249 -1.50 1.92 8.79
N CYS A 250 -1.43 2.95 9.63
CA CYS A 250 -1.99 4.26 9.34
C CYS A 250 -0.89 5.24 8.96
N THR A 251 -1.08 5.94 7.85
CA THR A 251 -0.11 6.93 7.35
C THR A 251 -0.81 8.13 6.74
N GLN A 252 -0.15 9.26 6.74
CA GLN A 252 -0.63 10.50 6.14
C GLN A 252 0.45 11.03 5.22
N ALA A 253 0.09 11.35 3.98
CA ALA A 253 1.01 11.99 3.05
C ALA A 253 1.19 13.47 3.48
N PRO A 254 2.42 14.01 3.49
CA PRO A 254 2.67 15.35 4.01
C PRO A 254 1.91 16.40 3.19
N SER A 255 1.27 17.36 3.86
CA SER A 255 0.79 18.58 3.22
C SER A 255 2.01 19.41 2.82
N SER A 256 2.30 19.55 1.52
CA SER A 256 3.45 20.33 1.06
C SER A 256 3.35 21.79 1.53
N GLY A 257 4.23 22.17 2.46
CA GLY A 257 4.36 23.53 3.01
C GLY A 257 5.62 23.81 3.82
N SER A 258 6.61 22.91 3.86
CA SER A 258 7.92 23.20 4.46
C SER A 258 9.04 22.59 3.64
N SER A 259 9.46 23.31 2.61
CA SER A 259 10.84 23.28 2.16
C SER A 259 11.72 23.77 3.32
N SER A 260 12.39 22.84 4.02
CA SER A 260 13.57 23.21 4.80
C SER A 260 14.69 23.55 3.81
N SER A 261 14.66 24.76 3.26
CA SER A 261 15.87 25.38 2.74
C SER A 261 16.80 25.57 3.95
N SER A 262 17.75 24.65 4.11
CA SER A 262 18.96 24.91 4.89
C SER A 262 19.76 26.00 4.16
N GLN A 263 19.36 27.25 4.39
CA GLN A 263 20.18 28.43 4.21
C GLN A 263 20.47 28.98 5.60
N GLY A 264 21.76 29.18 5.88
CA GLY A 264 22.29 29.85 7.07
C GLY A 264 23.29 28.96 7.80
N SER A 265 24.53 29.36 8.04
CA SER A 265 25.22 30.64 7.83
C SER A 265 26.72 30.38 7.83
#